data_AF-A0A2J4JPU4-F1
#
_entry.id   AF-A0A2J4JPU4-F1
#
_cell.length_a   1.000
_cell.length_b   1.000
_cell.length_c   1.000
_cell.angle_alpha   90.00
_cell.angle_beta   90.00
_cell.angle_gamma   90.00
#
_symmetry.space_group_name_H-M   'P 1'
#
loop_
_entity.id
_entity.type
_entity.pdbx_description
1 polymer ?
#
loop_
_entity_poly.entity_id
_entity_poly.type
_entity_poly.pdbx_seq_one_letter_code
_entity_poly.pdbx_strand_id
1 'polypeptide(L)'
;MNNPLDLFAWKVRSERKRQHLTQRKLAERLNMNARTIIDLETCQSNPKFETVALVAKELNISVDAAIFPDMVNQTVSKTVVDFFAGK
;
A
#
# COMPACT_ATOMS: atom_id res chain seq x y z
N MET A 1 8.65 14.98 -2.55
CA MET A 1 7.62 13.98 -2.93
C MET A 1 6.97 13.55 -1.63
N ASN A 2 6.02 14.34 -1.09
CA ASN A 2 5.66 14.25 0.33
C ASN A 2 4.13 14.16 0.55
N ASN A 3 3.39 13.46 -0.32
CA ASN A 3 2.01 13.10 -0.05
C ASN A 3 1.91 11.57 0.14
N PRO A 4 1.38 11.07 1.27
CA PRO A 4 1.11 9.65 1.49
C PRO A 4 0.35 8.95 0.35
N LEU A 5 -0.55 9.67 -0.32
CA LEU A 5 -1.29 9.14 -1.47
C LEU A 5 -0.39 8.86 -2.68
N ASP A 6 0.59 9.73 -2.94
CA ASP A 6 1.55 9.54 -4.04
C ASP A 6 2.46 8.34 -3.76
N LEU A 7 2.89 8.18 -2.50
CA LEU A 7 3.68 7.03 -2.08
C LEU A 7 2.87 5.74 -2.21
N PHE A 8 1.60 5.75 -1.80
CA PHE A 8 0.71 4.61 -1.98
C PHE A 8 0.53 4.26 -3.46
N ALA A 9 0.21 5.23 -4.31
CA ALA A 9 0.06 5.05 -5.75
C ALA A 9 1.31 4.46 -6.40
N TRP A 10 2.49 4.97 -6.03
CA TRP A 10 3.77 4.45 -6.49
C TRP A 10 4.00 2.99 -6.05
N LYS A 11 3.65 2.66 -4.81
CA LYS A 11 3.81 1.30 -4.26
C LYS A 11 2.86 0.31 -4.91
N VAL A 12 1.60 0.70 -5.15
CA VAL A 12 0.61 -0.07 -5.92
C VAL A 12 1.17 -0.41 -7.31
N ARG A 13 1.67 0.59 -8.04
CA ARG A 13 2.27 0.37 -9.37
C ARG A 13 3.46 -0.58 -9.33
N SER A 14 4.33 -0.41 -8.34
CA SER A 14 5.56 -1.19 -8.19
C SER A 14 5.25 -2.66 -7.88
N GLU A 15 4.38 -2.92 -6.91
CA GLU A 15 3.96 -4.27 -6.54
C GLU A 15 3.17 -4.97 -7.64
N ARG A 16 2.27 -4.25 -8.34
CA ARG A 16 1.55 -4.81 -9.48
C ARG A 16 2.51 -5.30 -10.56
N LYS A 17 3.54 -4.49 -10.89
CA LYS A 17 4.57 -4.88 -11.87
C LYS A 17 5.42 -6.05 -11.37
N ARG A 18 5.79 -6.08 -10.08
CA ARG A 18 6.52 -7.20 -9.45
C ARG A 18 5.75 -8.51 -9.53
N GLN A 19 4.42 -8.46 -9.45
CA GLN A 19 3.54 -9.62 -9.63
C GLN A 19 3.16 -9.90 -11.09
N HIS A 20 3.75 -9.20 -12.07
CA HIS A 20 3.46 -9.34 -13.51
C HIS A 20 1.98 -9.13 -13.89
N LEU A 21 1.26 -8.28 -13.16
CA LEU A 21 -0.14 -7.98 -13.43
C LEU A 21 -0.27 -6.76 -14.35
N THR A 22 -1.20 -6.82 -15.30
CA THR A 22 -1.67 -5.63 -16.00
C THR A 22 -2.67 -4.86 -15.13
N GLN A 23 -2.88 -3.57 -15.41
CA GLN A 23 -3.88 -2.76 -14.68
C GLN A 23 -5.29 -3.37 -14.81
N ARG A 24 -5.64 -3.87 -16.00
CA ARG A 24 -6.91 -4.59 -16.23
C ARG A 24 -6.99 -5.86 -15.39
N LYS A 25 -5.91 -6.66 -15.32
CA LYS A 25 -5.93 -7.90 -14.55
C LYS A 25 -6.09 -7.66 -13.06
N LEU A 26 -5.46 -6.62 -12.52
CA LEU A 26 -5.66 -6.20 -11.13
C LEU A 26 -7.11 -5.73 -10.90
N ALA A 27 -7.66 -4.93 -11.81
CA ALA A 27 -9.04 -4.47 -11.73
C ALA A 27 -10.04 -5.64 -11.75
N GLU A 28 -9.82 -6.64 -12.60
CA GLU A 28 -10.62 -7.88 -12.64
C GLU A 28 -10.61 -8.63 -11.30
N ARG A 29 -9.44 -8.78 -10.68
CA ARG A 29 -9.32 -9.47 -9.38
C ARG A 29 -10.04 -8.73 -8.26
N LEU A 30 -10.03 -7.40 -8.31
CA LEU A 30 -10.69 -6.55 -7.33
C LEU A 30 -12.18 -6.29 -7.64
N ASN A 31 -12.69 -6.83 -8.76
CA ASN A 31 -14.02 -6.53 -9.27
C ASN A 31 -14.27 -5.00 -9.42
N MET A 32 -13.28 -4.28 -9.95
CA MET A 32 -13.28 -2.83 -10.14
C MET A 32 -13.15 -2.46 -11.62
N ASN A 33 -13.50 -1.21 -11.95
CA ASN A 33 -13.22 -0.64 -13.27
C ASN A 33 -11.70 -0.45 -13.44
N ALA A 34 -11.16 -0.83 -14.60
CA ALA A 34 -9.75 -0.59 -14.96
C ALA A 34 -9.36 0.90 -14.87
N ARG A 35 -10.29 1.82 -15.15
CA ARG A 35 -10.10 3.27 -14.99
C ARG A 35 -9.69 3.63 -13.56
N THR A 36 -10.30 2.99 -12.56
CA THR A 36 -9.99 3.21 -11.13
C THR A 36 -8.53 2.88 -10.81
N ILE A 37 -8.00 1.77 -11.35
CA ILE A 37 -6.61 1.38 -11.15
C ILE A 37 -5.65 2.33 -11.88
N ILE A 38 -6.01 2.78 -13.10
CA ILE A 38 -5.23 3.76 -13.84
C ILE A 38 -5.12 5.07 -13.05
N ASP A 39 -6.27 5.62 -12.63
CA ASP A 39 -6.33 6.91 -11.94
C ASP A 39 -5.67 6.87 -10.56
N LEU A 40 -5.73 5.71 -9.88
CA LEU A 40 -5.00 5.45 -8.65
C LEU A 40 -3.49 5.52 -8.90
N GLU A 41 -2.98 4.83 -9.92
CA GLU A 41 -1.54 4.80 -10.21
C GLU A 41 -1.00 6.12 -10.76
N THR A 42 -1.81 6.90 -11.46
CA THR A 42 -1.40 8.22 -12.00
C THR A 42 -1.60 9.36 -11.01
N CYS A 43 -1.95 9.06 -9.74
CA CYS A 43 -2.23 10.07 -8.71
C CYS A 43 -3.31 11.08 -9.11
N GLN A 44 -4.25 10.68 -9.98
CA GLN A 44 -5.33 11.56 -10.46
C GLN A 44 -6.64 11.39 -9.68
N SER A 45 -6.63 10.56 -8.62
CA SER A 45 -7.80 10.28 -7.82
C SER A 45 -7.52 10.41 -6.32
N ASN A 46 -8.57 10.69 -5.55
CA ASN A 46 -8.56 10.61 -4.10
C ASN A 46 -9.36 9.36 -3.69
N PRO A 47 -8.73 8.17 -3.66
CA PRO A 47 -9.44 6.92 -3.42
C PRO A 47 -10.01 6.90 -1.99
N LYS A 48 -11.22 6.33 -1.84
CA LYS A 48 -11.76 6.05 -0.51
C LYS A 48 -10.91 5.00 0.19
N PHE A 49 -10.92 5.03 1.53
CA PHE A 49 -10.19 4.06 2.34
C PHE A 49 -10.52 2.60 1.99
N GLU A 50 -11.79 2.30 1.68
CA GLU A 50 -12.22 0.97 1.22
C GLU A 50 -11.45 0.50 -0.03
N THR A 51 -11.24 1.39 -1.00
CA THR A 51 -10.48 1.08 -2.21
C THR A 51 -9.00 0.86 -1.88
N VAL A 52 -8.43 1.70 -1.02
CA VAL A 52 -7.05 1.57 -0.54
C VAL A 52 -6.85 0.21 0.14
N ALA A 53 -7.76 -0.17 1.04
CA ALA A 53 -7.69 -1.43 1.79
C ALA A 53 -7.79 -2.66 0.87
N LEU A 54 -8.70 -2.63 -0.11
CA LEU A 54 -8.86 -3.73 -1.07
C LEU A 54 -7.61 -3.90 -1.94
N VAL A 55 -7.10 -2.81 -2.52
CA VAL A 55 -5.89 -2.84 -3.36
C VAL A 55 -4.68 -3.28 -2.54
N ALA A 56 -4.54 -2.75 -1.32
CA ALA A 56 -3.44 -3.10 -0.44
C ALA A 56 -3.46 -4.58 -0.06
N LYS A 57 -4.63 -5.13 0.26
CA LYS A 57 -4.80 -6.57 0.54
C LYS A 57 -4.42 -7.44 -0.67
N GLU A 58 -4.92 -7.10 -1.86
CA GLU A 58 -4.66 -7.89 -3.08
C GLU A 58 -3.17 -7.86 -3.47
N LEU A 59 -2.51 -6.71 -3.31
CA LEU A 59 -1.09 -6.57 -3.63
C LEU A 59 -0.14 -6.89 -2.47
N ASN A 60 -0.68 -7.30 -1.31
CA ASN A 60 0.06 -7.53 -0.08
C ASN A 60 0.93 -6.32 0.34
N ILE A 61 0.35 -5.12 0.25
CA ILE A 61 0.96 -3.85 0.63
C ILE A 61 0.57 -3.51 2.06
N SER A 62 1.57 -3.23 2.88
CA SER A 62 1.38 -2.62 4.20
C SER A 62 0.92 -1.15 4.04
N VAL A 63 -0.31 -0.84 4.47
CA VAL A 63 -0.94 0.49 4.35
C VAL A 63 -0.28 1.51 5.29
N ASP A 64 0.06 1.07 6.50
CA ASP A 64 0.89 1.78 7.48
C ASP A 64 2.18 2.31 6.87
N ALA A 65 2.88 1.52 6.04
CA ALA A 65 4.12 1.95 5.40
C ALA A 65 3.93 3.05 4.33
N ALA A 66 2.70 3.26 3.84
CA ALA A 66 2.38 4.35 2.93
C ALA A 66 1.91 5.62 3.67
N ILE A 67 1.24 5.46 4.81
CA ILE A 67 0.74 6.57 5.64
C ILE A 67 1.84 7.11 6.57
N PHE A 68 2.67 6.22 7.10
CA PHE A 68 3.73 6.52 8.05
C PHE A 68 5.07 6.01 7.52
N PRO A 69 5.65 6.66 6.50
CA PRO A 69 6.91 6.22 5.90
C PRO A 69 8.08 6.20 6.90
N ASP A 70 8.03 7.05 7.92
CA ASP A 70 9.06 7.15 8.98
C ASP A 70 8.75 6.29 10.21
N MET A 71 7.62 5.56 10.21
CA MET A 71 7.29 4.68 11.32
C MET A 71 8.13 3.42 11.22
N VAL A 72 9.11 3.32 12.11
CA VAL A 72 9.91 2.12 12.29
C VAL A 72 8.96 1.02 12.79
N ASN A 73 8.62 0.08 11.91
CA ASN A 73 7.89 -1.11 12.31
C ASN A 73 8.79 -1.91 13.26
N GLN A 74 8.54 -1.77 14.56
CA GLN A 74 9.11 -2.69 15.56
C GLN A 74 8.48 -4.06 15.28
N THR A 75 9.24 -4.92 14.62
CA THR A 75 8.87 -6.33 14.34
C THR A 75 8.74 -7.17 15.60
N VAL A 76 9.11 -6.60 16.75
CA VAL A 76 9.09 -7.22 18.06
C VAL A 76 8.32 -6.34 19.03
N SER A 77 7.51 -6.98 19.88
CA SER A 77 6.74 -6.32 20.94
C SER A 77 7.66 -5.46 21.80
N LYS A 78 7.14 -4.33 22.30
CA LYS A 78 7.82 -3.46 23.26
C LYS A 78 8.40 -4.25 24.45
N THR A 79 7.71 -5.30 24.90
CA THR A 79 8.20 -6.20 25.96
C THR A 79 9.52 -6.88 25.59
N VAL A 80 9.68 -7.30 24.34
CA VAL A 80 10.91 -7.94 23.84
C VAL A 80 12.02 -6.90 23.73
N VAL A 81 11.69 -5.69 23.27
CA VAL A 81 12.63 -4.57 23.20
C VAL A 81 13.13 -4.18 24.59
N ASP A 82 12.23 -4.04 25.57
CA ASP A 82 12.56 -3.68 26.94
C ASP A 82 13.43 -4.77 27.61
N PHE A 83 13.11 -6.05 27.37
CA PHE A 83 13.92 -7.19 27.84
C PHE A 83 15.37 -7.13 27.34
N PHE A 84 15.60 -6.88 26.05
CA PHE A 84 16.97 -6.75 25.51
C PHE A 84 17.65 -5.43 25.87
N ALA A 85 16.89 -4.39 26.24
CA ALA A 85 17.41 -3.11 26.69
C ALA A 85 17.77 -3.08 28.18
N GLY A 86 17.49 -4.16 28.92
CA GLY A 86 17.76 -4.26 30.36
C GLY A 86 16.91 -3.31 31.22
N LYS A 87 15.69 -3.00 30.75
CA LYS A 87 14.72 -2.13 31.44
C LYS A 87 13.60 -2.93 32.07
#